data_AF-A0A962TFY6-F1
#
_entry.id   AF-A0A962TFY6-F1
#
_cell.length_a   1.000
_cell.length_b   1.000
_cell.length_c   1.000
_cell.angle_alpha   90.00
_cell.angle_beta   90.00
_cell.angle_gamma   90.00
#
_symmetry.space_group_name_H-M   'P 1'
#
loop_
_entity.id
_entity.type
_entity.pdbx_description
1 polymer ?
#
loop_
_entity_poly.entity_id
_entity_poly.type
_entity_poly.pdbx_seq_one_letter_code
_entity_poly.pdbx_strand_id
1 'polypeptide(L)'
;MKHNASPATSTKSPRLRIGLKDVSEAEFAEAVRAQWGQQCVSIMLDNDIIAFFKAKAGEQDYQMLINQALHDVMRGDQLEATLRRVIREELHTVQ
;
A
#
# COMPACT_ATOMS: atom_id res chain seq x y z
N MET A 1 13.23 -29.04 49.50
CA MET A 1 13.82 -28.59 48.22
C MET A 1 13.34 -29.51 47.11
N LYS A 2 12.29 -29.14 46.37
CA LYS A 2 11.90 -29.80 45.11
C LYS A 2 11.35 -28.72 44.20
N HIS A 3 12.21 -28.16 43.35
CA HIS A 3 11.80 -27.24 42.30
C HIS A 3 11.38 -28.10 41.10
N ASN A 4 10.09 -28.12 40.77
CA ASN A 4 9.61 -28.70 39.53
C ASN A 4 9.81 -27.67 38.40
N ALA A 5 10.48 -28.11 37.35
CA ALA A 5 10.86 -27.32 36.19
C ALA A 5 9.65 -26.67 35.49
N SER A 6 9.80 -25.40 35.14
CA SER A 6 8.87 -24.65 34.29
C SER A 6 8.71 -25.34 32.92
N PRO A 7 7.51 -25.35 32.32
CA PRO A 7 7.34 -25.84 30.97
C PRO A 7 8.01 -24.86 30.00
N ALA A 8 8.97 -25.36 29.22
CA ALA A 8 9.51 -24.63 28.09
C ALA A 8 8.35 -24.39 27.10
N THR A 9 7.87 -23.16 27.02
CA THR A 9 7.00 -22.72 25.93
C THR A 9 7.83 -22.81 24.65
N SER A 10 7.57 -23.85 23.84
CA SER A 10 8.12 -23.97 22.49
C SER A 10 7.73 -22.74 21.68
N THR A 11 8.66 -21.80 21.52
CA THR A 11 8.63 -20.72 20.54
C THR A 11 8.70 -21.33 19.13
N LYS A 12 7.67 -22.06 18.72
CA LYS A 12 7.52 -22.50 17.32
C LYS A 12 6.76 -21.40 16.60
N SER A 13 7.46 -20.66 15.76
CA SER A 13 6.85 -19.70 14.85
C SER A 13 5.72 -20.38 14.06
N PRO A 14 4.56 -19.70 13.87
CA PRO A 14 3.45 -20.26 13.12
C PRO A 14 3.88 -20.64 11.70
N ARG A 15 3.34 -21.75 11.17
CA ARG A 15 3.65 -22.20 9.80
C ARG A 15 2.86 -21.35 8.81
N LEU A 16 3.56 -20.60 7.96
CA LEU A 16 2.97 -19.82 6.87
C LEU A 16 2.69 -20.73 5.68
N ARG A 17 1.49 -20.64 5.10
CA ARG A 17 1.04 -21.51 4.00
C ARG A 17 0.35 -20.72 2.90
N ILE A 18 0.64 -21.06 1.65
CA ILE A 18 -0.14 -20.63 0.48
C ILE A 18 -0.81 -21.88 -0.10
N GLY A 19 -2.14 -21.93 -0.04
CA GLY A 19 -2.88 -23.16 -0.35
C GLY A 19 -2.48 -24.31 0.59
N LEU A 20 -2.03 -25.43 0.03
CA LEU A 20 -1.56 -26.61 0.79
C LEU A 20 -0.03 -26.65 0.98
N LYS A 21 0.72 -25.65 0.52
CA LYS A 21 2.19 -25.62 0.58
C LYS A 21 2.68 -24.76 1.73
N ASP A 22 3.63 -25.28 2.51
CA ASP A 22 4.37 -24.51 3.52
C ASP A 22 5.37 -23.61 2.81
N VAL A 23 5.37 -22.31 3.15
CA VAL A 23 6.15 -21.28 2.45
C VAL A 23 6.96 -20.43 3.42
N SER A 24 7.99 -19.77 2.89
CA SER A 24 8.75 -18.78 3.66
C SER A 24 7.93 -17.52 3.93
N GLU A 25 8.35 -16.71 4.91
CA GLU A 25 7.71 -15.43 5.22
C GLU A 25 7.73 -14.46 4.03
N ALA A 26 8.81 -14.45 3.25
CA ALA A 26 8.92 -13.63 2.05
C ALA A 26 7.94 -14.06 0.95
N GLU A 27 7.83 -15.37 0.69
CA GLU A 27 6.91 -15.95 -0.30
C GLU A 27 5.44 -15.72 0.12
N PHE A 28 5.13 -15.87 1.41
CA PHE A 28 3.82 -15.55 1.96
C PHE A 28 3.48 -14.07 1.81
N ALA A 29 4.38 -13.18 2.20
CA ALA A 29 4.18 -11.74 2.08
C ALA A 29 4.02 -11.30 0.63
N GLU A 30 4.72 -11.93 -0.31
CA GLU A 30 4.58 -11.66 -1.74
C GLU A 30 3.23 -12.11 -2.31
N ALA A 31 2.77 -13.30 -1.94
CA ALA A 31 1.44 -13.77 -2.34
C ALA A 31 0.31 -12.89 -1.77
N VAL A 32 0.45 -12.45 -0.51
CA VAL A 32 -0.50 -11.50 0.11
C VAL A 32 -0.50 -10.16 -0.64
N ARG A 33 0.68 -9.62 -0.97
CA ARG A 33 0.81 -8.38 -1.77
C ARG A 33 0.18 -8.53 -3.15
N ALA A 34 0.46 -9.64 -3.84
CA ALA A 34 -0.10 -9.92 -5.17
C ALA A 34 -1.63 -10.07 -5.13
N GLN A 35 -2.18 -10.60 -4.04
CA GLN A 35 -3.62 -10.77 -3.87
C GLN A 35 -4.35 -9.46 -3.55
N TRP A 36 -3.73 -8.54 -2.81
CA TRP A 36 -4.38 -7.30 -2.36
C TRP A 36 -4.09 -6.08 -3.24
N GLY A 37 -3.13 -6.18 -4.17
CA GLY A 37 -2.80 -5.11 -5.12
C GLY A 37 -2.21 -3.84 -4.47
N GLN A 38 -1.92 -3.89 -3.16
CA GLN A 38 -1.33 -2.80 -2.39
C GLN A 38 0.09 -3.19 -1.95
N GLN A 39 1.03 -2.28 -2.12
CA GLN A 39 2.42 -2.48 -1.69
C GLN A 39 2.71 -1.62 -0.47
N CYS A 40 3.26 -2.23 0.59
CA CYS A 40 3.81 -1.49 1.71
C CYS A 40 5.18 -0.94 1.31
N VAL A 41 5.29 0.37 1.21
CA VAL A 41 6.52 1.08 0.86
C VAL A 41 6.91 2.02 1.99
N SER A 42 8.20 2.10 2.29
CA SER A 42 8.72 3.09 3.23
C SER A 42 8.99 4.39 2.48
N ILE A 43 8.20 5.42 2.74
CA ILE A 43 8.35 6.77 2.17
C ILE A 43 8.53 7.79 3.29
N MET A 44 9.34 8.83 3.04
CA MET A 44 9.43 9.99 3.94
C MET A 44 8.38 11.02 3.51
N LEU A 45 7.61 11.51 4.47
CA LEU A 45 6.64 12.59 4.29
C LEU A 45 6.92 13.68 5.31
N ASP A 46 6.73 14.92 4.89
CA ASP A 46 6.90 16.07 5.77
C ASP A 46 5.85 16.06 6.90
N ASN A 47 6.24 16.61 8.06
CA ASN A 47 5.39 16.59 9.26
C ASN A 47 4.07 17.35 9.07
N ASP A 48 4.06 18.41 8.27
CA ASP A 48 2.88 19.20 7.94
C ASP A 48 1.88 18.42 7.08
N ILE A 49 2.37 17.64 6.10
CA ILE A 49 1.55 16.72 5.29
C ILE A 49 0.88 15.69 6.21
N ILE A 50 1.66 15.06 7.09
CA ILE A 50 1.13 14.07 8.04
C ILE A 50 0.08 14.73 8.96
N ALA A 51 0.37 15.93 9.48
CA ALA A 51 -0.56 16.66 10.34
C ALA A 51 -1.86 17.02 9.62
N PHE A 52 -1.78 17.48 8.38
CA PHE A 52 -2.94 17.81 7.55
C PHE A 52 -3.85 16.60 7.34
N PHE A 53 -3.29 15.46 6.91
CA PHE A 53 -4.09 14.27 6.64
C PHE A 53 -4.61 13.62 7.93
N LYS A 54 -3.88 13.68 9.05
CA LYS A 54 -4.40 13.26 10.36
C LYS A 54 -5.59 14.09 10.80
N ALA A 55 -5.52 15.42 10.65
CA ALA A 55 -6.63 16.30 10.99
C ALA A 55 -7.85 16.07 10.07
N LYS A 56 -7.60 15.79 8.79
CA LYS A 56 -8.65 15.52 7.79
C LYS A 56 -9.31 14.16 7.93
N ALA A 57 -8.59 13.15 8.42
CA ALA A 57 -9.08 11.78 8.48
C ALA A 57 -10.17 11.57 9.54
N GLY A 58 -10.15 12.32 10.66
CA GLY A 58 -11.10 12.10 11.74
C GLY A 58 -11.02 10.66 12.25
N GLU A 59 -12.08 9.87 12.03
CA GLU A 59 -12.13 8.43 12.36
C GLU A 59 -11.59 7.51 11.23
N GLN A 60 -11.33 8.05 10.04
CA GLN A 60 -10.82 7.30 8.90
C GLN A 60 -9.29 7.12 8.97
N ASP A 61 -8.76 6.21 8.15
CA ASP A 61 -7.31 6.04 8.00
C ASP A 61 -6.72 7.17 7.15
N TYR A 62 -5.79 7.95 7.71
CA TYR A 62 -5.09 9.02 6.99
C TYR A 62 -4.23 8.48 5.84
N GLN A 63 -3.77 7.24 5.90
CA GLN A 63 -3.04 6.59 4.80
C GLN A 63 -3.94 6.40 3.58
N MET A 64 -5.21 6.04 3.78
CA MET A 64 -6.19 5.93 2.70
C MET A 64 -6.41 7.27 2.00
N LEU A 65 -6.47 8.37 2.75
CA LEU A 65 -6.61 9.71 2.17
C LEU A 65 -5.38 10.14 1.38
N ILE A 66 -4.19 9.80 1.85
CA ILE A 66 -2.94 10.04 1.12
C ILE A 66 -2.94 9.25 -0.19
N ASN A 67 -3.27 7.96 -0.15
CA ASN A 67 -3.34 7.13 -1.35
C ASN A 67 -4.39 7.66 -2.34
N GLN A 68 -5.55 8.12 -1.86
CA GLN A 68 -6.57 8.72 -2.72
C GLN A 68 -6.06 10.01 -3.39
N ALA A 69 -5.38 10.88 -2.64
CA ALA A 69 -4.79 12.10 -3.20
C ALA A 69 -3.75 11.79 -4.28
N LEU A 70 -2.92 10.75 -4.09
CA LEU A 70 -1.98 10.27 -5.10
C LEU A 70 -2.71 9.75 -6.35
N HIS A 71 -3.79 8.99 -6.18
CA HIS A 71 -4.63 8.54 -7.30
C HIS A 71 -5.26 9.70 -8.08
N ASP A 72 -5.70 10.75 -7.39
CA ASP A 72 -6.29 11.92 -8.01
C ASP A 72 -5.27 12.70 -8.85
N VAL A 73 -4.03 12.85 -8.36
CA VAL A 73 -2.92 13.43 -9.13
C VAL A 73 -2.61 12.59 -10.36
N MET A 74 -2.48 11.26 -10.21
CA MET A 74 -2.24 10.37 -11.34
C MET A 74 -3.34 10.48 -12.40
N ARG A 75 -4.61 10.59 -11.98
CA ARG A 75 -5.74 10.76 -12.89
C ARG A 75 -5.71 12.13 -13.58
N GLY A 76 -5.35 13.18 -12.84
CA GLY A 76 -5.18 14.54 -13.36
C GLY A 76 -4.10 14.60 -14.43
N ASP A 77 -2.93 14.02 -14.16
CA ASP A 77 -1.80 13.96 -15.11
C ASP A 77 -2.17 13.19 -16.39
N GLN A 78 -2.89 12.07 -16.24
CA GLN A 78 -3.40 11.30 -17.37
C GLN A 78 -4.42 12.11 -18.19
N LEU A 79 -5.36 12.78 -17.52
CA LEU A 79 -6.35 13.61 -18.18
C LEU A 79 -5.70 14.79 -18.91
N GLU A 80 -4.72 15.45 -18.32
CA GLU A 80 -3.97 16.53 -18.96
C GLU A 80 -3.21 16.03 -20.20
N ALA A 81 -2.53 14.89 -20.09
CA ALA A 81 -1.83 14.27 -21.21
C ALA A 81 -2.80 13.90 -22.34
N THR A 82 -3.95 13.30 -22.02
CA THR A 82 -5.01 12.99 -22.98
C THR A 82 -5.58 14.26 -23.59
N LEU A 83 -5.85 15.31 -22.81
CA LEU A 83 -6.42 16.56 -23.29
C LEU A 83 -5.44 17.31 -24.20
N ARG A 84 -4.14 17.37 -23.85
CA ARG A 84 -3.09 17.92 -24.72
C ARG A 84 -2.97 17.16 -26.04
N ARG A 85 -3.13 15.83 -26.00
CA ARG A 85 -3.13 14.98 -27.20
C ARG A 85 -4.33 15.28 -28.09
N VAL A 86 -5.54 15.30 -27.52
CA VAL A 86 -6.79 15.58 -28.25
C VAL A 86 -6.74 16.99 -28.85
N ILE A 87 -6.35 18.02 -28.08
CA ILE A 87 -6.20 19.39 -28.61
C ILE A 87 -5.20 19.43 -29.77
N ARG A 88 -4.09 18.69 -29.68
CA ARG A 88 -3.12 18.60 -30.78
C ARG A 88 -3.74 17.94 -32.02
N GLU A 89 -4.41 16.82 -31.86
CA GLU A 89 -5.06 16.08 -32.96
C GLU A 89 -6.12 16.93 -33.67
N GLU A 90 -6.93 17.69 -32.93
CA GLU A 90 -7.93 18.60 -33.50
C GLU A 90 -7.29 19.79 -34.25
N LEU A 91 -6.22 20.38 -33.72
CA LEU A 91 -5.51 21.49 -34.38
C LEU A 91 -4.75 21.07 -35.66
N HIS A 92 -4.39 19.80 -35.80
CA HIS A 92 -3.72 19.28 -37.00
C HIS A 92 -4.71 18.79 -38.08
N THR A 93 -5.98 18.57 -37.71
CA THR A 93 -7.04 18.12 -38.64
C THR A 93 -7.72 19.29 -39.36
N VAL A 94 -7.57 20.52 -38.84
CA VAL A 94 -8.20 21.75 -39.38
C VAL A 94 -7.26 22.54 -40.31
N GLN A 95 -6.20 21.91 -40.86
CA GLN A 95 -5.37 22.51 -41.91
C GLN A 95 -5.65 21.90 -43.28
#